data_AF-A0ABD0R5S8-F1
#
_entry.id   AF-A0ABD0R5S8-F1
#
_cell.length_a   1.000
_cell.length_b   1.000
_cell.length_c   1.000
_cell.angle_alpha   90.00
_cell.angle_beta   90.00
_cell.angle_gamma   90.00
#
_symmetry.space_group_name_H-M   'P 1'
#
loop_
_entity.id
_entity.type
_entity.pdbx_description
1 polymer ?
#
loop_
_entity_poly.entity_id
_entity_poly.type
_entity_poly.pdbx_seq_one_letter_code
_entity_poly.pdbx_strand_id
1 'polypeptide(L)' 'YAIRLAKMVGYVSAGTVEYLFTEDGSFHFLELNPRLQVEHPCTEMIADVNLPAAQLQ' A
#
# COMPACT_ATOMS: atom_id res chain seq x y z
N TYR A 1 -2.09 -5.83 -8.77
CA TYR A 1 -3.12 -4.82 -9.10
C TYR A 1 -2.84 -3.46 -8.45
N ALA A 2 -2.43 -3.42 -7.18
CA ALA A 2 -2.09 -2.17 -6.46
C ALA A 2 -1.17 -1.23 -7.23
N ILE A 3 -0.03 -1.73 -7.74
CA ILE A 3 0.92 -0.93 -8.53
C ILE A 3 0.27 -0.36 -9.80
N ARG A 4 -0.62 -1.11 -10.45
CA ARG A 4 -1.33 -0.65 -11.66
C ARG A 4 -2.28 0.50 -11.33
N LEU A 5 -3.02 0.40 -10.22
CA LEU A 5 -3.87 1.48 -9.73
C LEU A 5 -3.04 2.73 -9.44
N ALA A 6 -1.98 2.61 -8.66
CA ALA A 6 -1.09 3.72 -8.29
C ALA A 6 -0.52 4.43 -9.53
N LYS A 7 -0.03 3.68 -10.53
CA LYS A 7 0.48 4.24 -11.79
C LYS A 7 -0.60 4.94 -12.60
N MET A 8 -1.81 4.38 -12.65
CA MET A 8 -2.92 4.94 -13.44
C MET A 8 -3.38 6.30 -12.92
N VAL A 9 -3.37 6.49 -11.60
CA VAL A 9 -3.77 7.76 -10.97
C VAL A 9 -2.60 8.72 -10.73
N GLY A 10 -1.38 8.34 -11.13
CA GLY A 10 -0.17 9.14 -10.88
C GLY A 10 0.10 9.34 -9.38
N TYR A 11 -0.12 8.30 -8.57
CA TYR A 11 0.07 8.37 -7.12
C TYR A 11 1.52 8.66 -6.75
N VAL A 12 1.73 9.61 -5.83
CA VAL A 12 3.03 10.04 -5.32
C VAL A 12 2.98 9.97 -3.80
N SER A 13 4.09 9.57 -3.17
CA SER A 13 4.22 9.19 -1.75
C SER A 13 3.94 7.69 -1.49
N ALA A 14 4.08 7.28 -0.23
CA ALA A 14 3.68 5.96 0.26
C ALA A 14 2.16 5.90 0.47
N GLY A 15 1.58 4.73 0.29
CA GLY A 15 0.15 4.50 0.49
C GLY A 15 -0.18 3.02 0.52
N THR A 16 -1.29 2.67 1.17
CA THR A 16 -1.77 1.29 1.26
C THR A 16 -2.97 1.11 0.35
N VAL A 17 -2.96 0.05 -0.47
CA VAL A 17 -4.14 -0.40 -1.21
C VAL A 17 -4.73 -1.57 -0.46
N GLU A 18 -5.95 -1.39 0.03
CA GLU A 18 -6.65 -2.40 0.82
C GLU A 18 -7.47 -3.32 -0.07
N TYR A 19 -7.39 -4.60 0.23
CA TYR A 19 -8.13 -5.65 -0.45
C TYR A 19 -8.85 -6.53 0.56
N LEU A 20 -10.06 -6.96 0.21
CA LEU A 20 -10.73 -8.06 0.87
C LEU A 20 -10.35 -9.35 0.15
N PHE A 21 -9.73 -10.29 0.86
CA PHE A 21 -9.39 -11.63 0.35
C PHE A 21 -10.36 -12.65 0.93
N THR A 22 -10.93 -13.51 0.10
CA THR A 22 -11.92 -14.52 0.47
C THR A 22 -11.33 -15.94 0.43
N GLU A 23 -11.97 -16.90 1.10
CA GLU A 23 -11.47 -18.28 1.23
C GLU A 23 -11.37 -19.03 -0.11
N ASP A 24 -12.18 -18.63 -1.10
CA ASP A 24 -12.14 -19.16 -2.48
C ASP A 24 -10.95 -18.63 -3.29
N GLY A 25 -10.09 -17.80 -2.69
CA GLY A 25 -8.89 -17.24 -3.30
C GLY A 25 -9.15 -15.98 -4.14
N SER A 26 -10.39 -15.49 -4.18
CA SER A 26 -10.69 -14.23 -4.86
C SER A 26 -10.28 -13.03 -3.97
N PHE A 27 -10.02 -11.88 -4.62
CA PHE A 27 -9.75 -10.65 -3.90
C PHE A 27 -10.39 -9.45 -4.59
N HIS A 28 -10.87 -8.52 -3.77
CA HIS A 28 -11.60 -7.35 -4.22
C HIS A 28 -10.98 -6.09 -3.62
N PHE A 29 -10.85 -5.04 -4.44
CA PHE A 29 -10.38 -3.74 -3.98
C PHE A 29 -11.40 -3.11 -3.02
N LEU A 30 -10.94 -2.60 -1.89
CA LEU A 30 -11.75 -1.84 -0.94
C LEU A 30 -11.48 -0.34 -1.13
N GLU A 31 -10.27 0.08 -0.83
CA GLU A 31 -9.86 1.48 -0.93
C GLU A 31 -8.35 1.64 -1.11
N LEU A 32 -7.93 2.87 -1.40
CA LEU A 32 -6.55 3.31 -1.31
C LEU A 32 -6.49 4.35 -0.19
N ASN A 33 -5.63 4.14 0.80
CA ASN A 33 -5.36 5.09 1.87
C ASN A 33 -4.24 6.06 1.43
N PRO A 34 -4.52 7.34 1.12
CA PRO A 34 -3.56 8.29 0.58
C PRO A 34 -2.67 8.91 1.68
N ARG A 35 -2.29 8.10 2.66
CA ARG A 35 -1.53 8.49 3.87
C ARG A 35 -0.75 7.28 4.38
N LEU A 36 0.27 7.54 5.18
CA LEU A 36 0.97 6.48 5.90
C LEU A 36 0.00 5.84 6.91
N GLN A 37 0.01 4.52 6.97
CA GLN A 37 -0.79 3.76 7.92
C GLN A 37 -0.07 3.60 9.27
N VAL A 38 -0.82 3.36 10.33
CA VAL A 38 -0.26 3.22 11.69
C VAL A 38 0.60 1.94 11.76
N GLU A 39 0.16 0.90 11.07
CA GLU A 39 0.74 -0.43 10.96
C GLU A 39 1.88 -0.55 9.94
N HIS A 40 2.34 0.57 9.35
CA HIS A 40 3.47 0.57 8.43
C HIS A 40 4.75 -0.12 8.96
N PRO A 41 5.08 -0.13 10.28
CA PRO A 41 6.28 -0.81 10.76
C PRO A 41 6.30 -2.32 10.44
N CYS A 42 5.14 -2.96 10.28
CA CYS A 42 5.07 -4.36 9.83
C CYS A 42 5.70 -4.57 8.46
N THR A 43 5.51 -3.62 7.53
CA THR A 43 6.10 -3.68 6.19
C THR A 43 7.58 -3.32 6.25
N GLU A 44 7.95 -2.32 7.03
CA GLU A 44 9.36 -1.88 7.15
C GLU A 44 10.28 -3.02 7.59
N MET A 45 9.87 -3.79 8.60
CA MET A 45 10.66 -4.88 9.18
C MET A 45 10.97 -6.02 8.20
N ILE A 46 10.09 -6.26 7.22
CA ILE A 46 10.26 -7.38 6.26
C ILE A 46 10.80 -6.91 4.91
N ALA A 47 10.62 -5.64 4.57
CA ALA A 47 11.03 -5.06 3.31
C ALA A 47 12.39 -4.33 3.40
N ASP A 48 12.90 -4.09 4.61
CA ASP A 48 14.09 -3.27 4.86
C ASP A 48 13.98 -1.86 4.25
N VAL A 49 12.77 -1.29 4.27
CA VAL A 49 12.46 0.05 3.75
C VAL A 49 11.92 0.92 4.89
N ASN A 50 12.51 2.09 5.08
CA ASN A 50 11.94 3.14 5.93
C ASN A 50 10.89 3.92 5.13
N LEU A 51 9.61 3.68 5.41
CA LEU A 51 8.49 4.23 4.66
C LEU A 51 8.33 5.74 4.86
N PRO A 52 8.40 6.32 6.09
CA PRO A 52 8.45 7.77 6.26
C PRO A 52 9.57 8.44 5.47
N ALA A 53 10.77 7.84 5.43
CA ALA A 53 11.89 8.38 4.65
C ALA A 53 11.61 8.31 3.15
N ALA A 54 11.03 7.20 2.65
CA ALA A 54 10.65 7.05 1.25
C ALA A 54 9.57 8.07 0.80
N GLN A 55 8.79 8.64 1.72
CA GLN A 55 7.84 9.71 1.41
C GLN A 55 8.52 11.07 1.13
N LEU A 56 9.77 11.25 1.56
CA LEU A 56 10.52 12.51 1.51
C LEU A 56 11.61 12.54 0.43
N GLN A 57 11.87 11.41 -0.23
CA GLN A 57 12.84 11.27 -1.33
C GLN A 57 12.28 11.81 -2.64
#